data_AF-A0A922ZVB3-F1
#
_entry.id   AF-A0A922ZVB3-F1
#
_cell.length_a   1.000
_cell.length_b   1.000
_cell.length_c   1.000
_cell.angle_alpha   90.00
_cell.angle_beta   90.00
_cell.angle_gamma   90.00
#
_symmetry.space_group_name_H-M   'P 1'
#
loop_
_entity.id
_entity.type
_entity.pdbx_description
1 polymer ?
#
loop_
_entity_poly.entity_id
_entity_poly.type
_entity_poly.pdbx_seq_one_letter_code
_entity_poly.pdbx_strand_id
1 'polypeptide(L)'
;MLHSVYAASALTMVMALTFPFMSGTEAENAGLVAVGTSSSIPLISTRESWDKSKDSTVALSDFVEHQTAGDDNSTDEGESENASGNDADNDAESSGETSGGTTNGGSSSGGTTGGTTGGTSGGTTGGTTTGGGSTPKPTPTPTTAPTPSTPPPPPAPVCPAAIGGSTAGAPSRTSPLGVAGTTSGDLQSFAQTFNAIRVANCLPPVPFGNIRYDSCMEDRLFWMAEDPSEDPMSAWGHIGSVRSDGVASVGCDGNLAGGSGNTGATVAQKWWDSASHRTSLYKPTYTSSTSSVCILFSMTHGGVPNEPYSFTRAAARWVSC
;
A
#
# COMPACT_ATOMS: atom_id res chain seq x y z
N MET A 1 2.53 -71.46 0.00
CA MET A 1 3.08 -70.09 -0.19
C MET A 1 3.39 -69.56 1.21
N LEU A 2 4.66 -69.26 1.47
CA LEU A 2 5.19 -69.02 2.82
C LEU A 2 4.71 -67.67 3.39
N HIS A 3 4.30 -67.69 4.65
CA HIS A 3 4.08 -66.50 5.48
C HIS A 3 5.42 -65.83 5.80
N SER A 4 5.45 -64.49 5.78
CA SER A 4 6.50 -63.73 6.46
C SER A 4 5.93 -62.42 6.99
N VAL A 5 5.92 -62.32 8.32
CA VAL A 5 5.52 -61.17 9.12
C VAL A 5 6.83 -60.55 9.62
N TYR A 6 7.08 -59.28 9.34
CA TYR A 6 8.14 -58.53 10.00
C TYR A 6 7.52 -57.40 10.83
N ALA A 7 7.54 -57.60 12.15
CA ALA A 7 7.45 -56.57 13.15
C ALA A 7 8.89 -56.22 13.58
N ALA A 8 9.25 -54.94 13.62
CA ALA A 8 10.47 -54.48 14.27
C ALA A 8 10.17 -53.21 15.06
N SER A 9 10.42 -53.34 16.36
CA SER A 9 10.06 -52.42 17.43
C SER A 9 10.96 -51.19 17.49
N ALA A 10 10.37 -50.09 17.96
CA ALA A 10 11.04 -48.85 18.33
C ALA A 10 11.96 -49.05 19.56
N LEU A 11 13.14 -48.45 19.54
CA LEU A 11 14.01 -48.30 20.70
C LEU A 11 14.12 -46.79 21.03
N THR A 12 13.43 -46.37 22.08
CA THR A 12 13.55 -45.05 22.69
C THR A 12 14.74 -45.06 23.64
N MET A 13 15.75 -44.23 23.39
CA MET A 13 16.87 -44.02 24.32
C MET A 13 16.74 -42.62 24.94
N VAL A 14 16.31 -42.60 26.21
CA VAL A 14 16.30 -41.40 27.06
C VAL A 14 17.65 -41.31 27.75
N MET A 15 18.44 -40.28 27.44
CA MET A 15 19.62 -39.91 28.22
C MET A 15 19.25 -38.73 29.13
N ALA A 16 19.04 -39.03 30.40
CA ALA A 16 18.96 -38.03 31.46
C ALA A 16 20.38 -37.68 31.92
N LEU A 17 20.79 -36.43 31.67
CA LEU A 17 21.99 -35.83 32.26
C LEU A 17 21.57 -34.97 33.44
N THR A 18 21.87 -35.46 34.64
CA THR A 18 21.79 -34.72 35.90
C THR A 18 23.14 -34.04 36.15
N PHE A 19 23.13 -32.73 36.39
CA PHE A 19 24.27 -32.01 36.98
C PHE A 19 23.85 -31.35 38.29
N PRO A 20 24.74 -31.34 39.31
CA PRO A 20 24.37 -30.99 40.68
C PRO A 20 24.30 -29.49 40.92
N PHE A 21 23.37 -29.16 41.81
CA PHE A 21 23.28 -27.92 42.58
C PHE A 21 24.60 -27.60 43.29
N MET A 22 25.10 -26.36 43.13
CA MET A 22 25.91 -25.69 44.14
C MET A 22 25.23 -24.36 44.49
N SER A 23 24.70 -24.31 45.72
CA SER A 23 24.31 -23.10 46.41
C SER A 23 25.55 -22.47 47.07
N GLY A 24 25.71 -21.15 46.93
CA GLY A 24 26.66 -20.34 47.66
C GLY A 24 26.03 -18.99 47.98
N THR A 25 25.92 -18.70 49.27
CA THR A 25 25.28 -17.55 49.91
C THR A 25 26.17 -16.31 49.98
N GLU A 26 25.51 -15.14 49.82
CA GLU A 26 25.67 -13.81 50.44
C GLU A 26 27.04 -13.30 50.95
N ALA A 27 27.38 -12.06 50.56
CA ALA A 27 27.34 -10.83 51.40
C ALA A 27 28.47 -9.81 51.08
N GLU A 28 28.02 -8.57 50.86
CA GLU A 28 28.58 -7.25 51.24
C GLU A 28 30.09 -6.94 51.14
N ASN A 29 30.47 -5.83 50.48
CA ASN A 29 30.58 -4.49 51.11
C ASN A 29 31.51 -3.52 50.31
N ALA A 30 31.16 -2.24 50.42
CA ALA A 30 31.98 -1.03 50.33
C ALA A 30 32.65 -0.63 49.00
N GLY A 31 32.23 0.54 48.51
CA GLY A 31 32.85 1.24 47.40
C GLY A 31 34.15 1.96 47.76
N LEU A 32 34.82 2.47 46.72
CA LEU A 32 35.70 3.63 46.78
C LEU A 32 35.83 4.25 45.38
N VAL A 33 35.79 5.58 45.42
CA VAL A 33 35.88 6.52 44.30
C VAL A 33 37.30 6.57 43.75
N ALA A 34 37.46 6.58 42.43
CA ALA A 34 38.62 7.20 41.78
C ALA A 34 38.27 7.75 40.39
N VAL A 35 38.59 9.03 40.23
CA VAL A 35 38.45 9.90 39.07
C VAL A 35 39.33 9.42 37.91
N GLY A 36 38.80 9.47 36.68
CA GLY A 36 39.56 9.20 35.47
C GLY A 36 38.78 9.57 34.22
N THR A 37 38.86 10.85 33.83
CA THR A 37 38.37 11.42 32.58
C THR A 37 38.84 10.65 31.35
N SER A 38 37.92 10.23 30.48
CA SER A 38 38.14 10.18 29.04
C SER A 38 36.81 10.20 28.28
N SER A 39 36.80 11.06 27.27
CA SER A 39 35.71 11.46 26.42
C SER A 39 35.07 10.28 25.68
N SER A 40 33.75 10.12 25.81
CA SER A 40 32.96 9.18 24.99
C SER A 40 31.60 9.80 24.63
N ILE A 41 31.46 10.00 23.33
CA ILE A 41 30.29 10.24 22.47
C ILE A 41 28.94 9.88 23.13
N PRO A 42 27.90 10.75 23.08
CA PRO A 42 26.57 10.38 23.53
C PRO A 42 25.94 9.36 22.58
N LEU A 43 25.81 8.12 23.04
CA LEU A 43 24.83 7.15 22.53
C LEU A 43 23.43 7.70 22.84
N ILE A 44 22.77 8.25 21.82
CA ILE A 44 21.35 8.54 21.85
C ILE A 44 20.62 7.19 21.90
N SER A 45 20.16 6.82 23.09
CA SER A 45 19.20 5.73 23.29
C SER A 45 17.82 6.23 22.92
N THR A 46 17.40 6.07 21.66
CA THR A 46 16.00 6.18 21.27
C THR A 46 15.27 4.89 21.61
N ARG A 47 15.02 4.66 22.91
CA ARG A 47 13.83 3.93 23.33
C ARG A 47 12.69 4.94 23.41
N GLU A 48 12.09 5.25 22.27
CA GLU A 48 10.74 5.80 22.30
C GLU A 48 9.82 4.68 22.76
N SER A 49 9.29 4.83 23.97
CA SER A 49 8.22 4.00 24.49
C SER A 49 7.02 4.12 23.55
N TRP A 50 6.80 3.09 22.74
CA TRP A 50 5.58 2.93 21.97
C TRP A 50 4.40 2.94 22.96
N ASP A 51 3.59 4.00 22.87
CA ASP A 51 2.40 4.21 23.67
C ASP A 51 1.33 3.17 23.29
N LYS A 52 1.09 2.22 24.19
CA LYS A 52 0.08 1.16 24.08
C LYS A 52 -1.36 1.66 23.96
N SER A 53 -1.62 2.96 24.13
CA SER A 53 -2.99 3.51 24.15
C SER A 53 -3.53 3.96 22.78
N LYS A 54 -2.75 3.86 21.70
CA LYS A 54 -3.20 4.19 20.33
C LYS A 54 -3.38 2.97 19.45
N ASP A 55 -3.87 1.90 20.08
CA ASP A 55 -4.29 0.68 19.42
C ASP A 55 -5.27 1.06 18.30
N SER A 56 -4.82 0.92 17.06
CA SER A 56 -5.66 1.10 15.89
C SER A 56 -6.46 -0.18 15.74
N THR A 57 -7.44 -0.38 16.61
CA THR A 57 -8.59 -1.22 16.29
C THR A 57 -9.30 -0.53 15.13
N VAL A 58 -8.91 -0.86 13.89
CA VAL A 58 -9.75 -0.51 12.74
C VAL A 58 -11.10 -1.16 12.97
N ALA A 59 -12.14 -0.36 12.77
CA ALA A 59 -13.51 -0.67 13.09
C ALA A 59 -13.99 -1.97 12.45
N LEU A 60 -14.76 -2.73 13.24
CA LEU A 60 -15.53 -3.91 12.89
C LEU A 60 -16.36 -3.77 11.59
N SER A 61 -16.54 -2.55 11.07
CA SER A 61 -17.38 -2.24 9.90
C SER A 61 -16.77 -2.62 8.55
N ASP A 62 -15.45 -2.52 8.36
CA ASP A 62 -14.84 -2.76 7.03
C ASP A 62 -14.61 -4.24 6.72
N PHE A 63 -14.76 -5.12 7.73
CA PHE A 63 -14.59 -6.58 7.56
C PHE A 63 -15.91 -7.30 7.24
N VAL A 64 -17.06 -6.73 7.66
CA VAL A 64 -18.39 -7.35 7.51
C VAL A 64 -19.05 -7.00 6.17
N GLU A 65 -18.74 -5.84 5.58
CA GLU A 65 -19.44 -5.35 4.37
C GLU A 65 -19.09 -6.10 3.07
N HIS A 66 -18.21 -7.11 3.11
CA HIS A 66 -17.95 -8.01 1.98
C HIS A 66 -18.44 -9.45 2.18
N GLN A 67 -19.17 -9.73 3.27
CA GLN A 67 -19.84 -11.02 3.45
C GLN A 67 -21.29 -11.04 2.92
N THR A 68 -21.90 -9.89 2.61
CA THR A 68 -23.33 -9.81 2.23
C THR A 68 -23.59 -9.37 0.79
N ALA A 69 -22.59 -9.37 -0.10
CA ALA A 69 -22.78 -9.06 -1.52
C ALA A 69 -22.86 -10.31 -2.42
N GLY A 70 -23.49 -11.38 -1.91
CA GLY A 70 -23.59 -12.65 -2.60
C GLY A 70 -24.83 -13.44 -2.20
N ASP A 71 -26.00 -12.81 -2.20
CA ASP A 71 -27.29 -13.50 -2.14
C ASP A 71 -28.37 -12.64 -2.81
N ASP A 72 -28.38 -12.64 -4.14
CA ASP A 72 -29.60 -12.38 -4.90
C ASP A 72 -29.98 -13.66 -5.65
N ASN A 73 -30.84 -14.41 -4.97
CA ASN A 73 -31.64 -15.49 -5.50
C ASN A 73 -32.55 -14.99 -6.64
N SER A 74 -32.34 -15.48 -7.86
CA SER A 74 -33.41 -15.61 -8.84
C SER A 74 -33.47 -17.06 -9.31
N THR A 75 -34.40 -17.79 -8.70
CA THR A 75 -35.02 -19.01 -9.23
C THR A 75 -35.44 -18.84 -10.69
N ASP A 76 -34.96 -19.72 -11.56
CA ASP A 76 -35.74 -20.19 -12.70
C ASP A 76 -35.48 -21.69 -12.88
N GLU A 77 -36.57 -22.45 -12.94
CA GLU A 77 -36.57 -23.90 -13.06
C GLU A 77 -36.42 -24.30 -14.52
N GLY A 78 -35.59 -25.32 -14.77
CA GLY A 78 -35.46 -25.93 -16.08
C GLY A 78 -34.79 -27.29 -15.96
N GLU A 79 -35.60 -28.32 -15.77
CA GLU A 79 -35.22 -29.72 -15.98
C GLU A 79 -34.58 -29.91 -17.36
N SER A 80 -33.44 -30.61 -17.43
CA SER A 80 -33.33 -31.77 -18.32
C SER A 80 -32.11 -32.62 -17.95
N GLU A 81 -32.37 -33.91 -17.83
CA GLU A 81 -31.38 -34.96 -17.69
C GLU A 81 -30.64 -35.21 -19.02
N ASN A 82 -29.44 -35.79 -18.89
CA ASN A 82 -28.97 -36.96 -19.65
C ASN A 82 -27.74 -36.80 -20.59
N ALA A 83 -26.82 -37.76 -20.36
CA ALA A 83 -25.97 -38.49 -21.31
C ALA A 83 -24.78 -37.82 -22.03
N SER A 84 -23.60 -38.28 -21.61
CA SER A 84 -22.53 -38.92 -22.41
C SER A 84 -21.97 -38.26 -23.67
N GLY A 85 -20.65 -38.06 -23.65
CA GLY A 85 -19.73 -38.82 -24.51
C GLY A 85 -19.33 -38.19 -25.84
N ASN A 86 -18.00 -38.18 -26.06
CA ASN A 86 -17.29 -38.24 -27.33
C ASN A 86 -17.30 -36.93 -28.17
N ASP A 87 -16.29 -36.55 -28.93
CA ASP A 87 -14.94 -37.03 -29.22
C ASP A 87 -14.17 -35.81 -29.77
N ALA A 88 -12.84 -35.88 -29.74
CA ALA A 88 -11.95 -34.93 -30.36
C ALA A 88 -12.12 -34.90 -31.89
N ASP A 89 -11.93 -33.73 -32.51
CA ASP A 89 -11.21 -33.60 -33.78
C ASP A 89 -10.77 -32.13 -34.00
N ASN A 90 -9.47 -31.96 -34.23
CA ASN A 90 -8.83 -30.77 -34.79
C ASN A 90 -8.54 -31.03 -36.28
N ASP A 91 -8.43 -29.94 -37.04
CA ASP A 91 -7.96 -29.76 -38.44
C ASP A 91 -9.07 -29.20 -39.35
N ALA A 92 -8.90 -28.21 -40.23
CA ALA A 92 -7.78 -27.33 -40.58
C ALA A 92 -8.30 -26.13 -41.44
N GLU A 93 -7.52 -25.05 -41.45
CA GLU A 93 -7.18 -24.15 -42.58
C GLU A 93 -8.22 -23.27 -43.35
N SER A 94 -7.92 -21.96 -43.30
CA SER A 94 -7.53 -21.10 -44.46
C SER A 94 -8.52 -20.08 -45.08
N SER A 95 -8.00 -18.84 -45.11
CA SER A 95 -8.12 -17.78 -46.12
C SER A 95 -9.37 -16.91 -46.23
N GLY A 96 -9.12 -15.61 -46.46
CA GLY A 96 -10.00 -14.78 -47.29
C GLY A 96 -10.34 -13.39 -46.77
N GLU A 97 -9.53 -12.40 -47.15
CA GLU A 97 -9.80 -10.97 -47.03
C GLU A 97 -11.09 -10.52 -47.77
N THR A 98 -11.71 -9.42 -47.31
CA THR A 98 -11.75 -8.09 -47.99
C THR A 98 -13.11 -7.37 -47.84
N SER A 99 -13.02 -6.08 -47.48
CA SER A 99 -13.73 -4.92 -48.06
C SER A 99 -15.06 -4.41 -47.51
N GLY A 100 -15.06 -3.07 -47.33
CA GLY A 100 -16.21 -2.18 -47.23
C GLY A 100 -16.09 -1.28 -45.99
N GLY A 101 -15.97 0.04 -46.03
CA GLY A 101 -16.01 1.03 -47.11
C GLY A 101 -15.98 2.44 -46.46
N THR A 102 -15.29 3.36 -47.13
CA THR A 102 -15.16 4.83 -46.97
C THR A 102 -16.56 5.53 -47.00
N THR A 103 -16.88 6.75 -46.50
CA THR A 103 -16.27 8.10 -46.56
C THR A 103 -17.08 9.14 -45.71
N ASN A 104 -16.39 10.23 -45.30
CA ASN A 104 -16.76 11.67 -45.18
C ASN A 104 -17.99 12.22 -44.41
N GLY A 105 -17.67 13.26 -43.60
CA GLY A 105 -18.51 14.39 -43.16
C GLY A 105 -18.08 14.84 -41.77
N GLY A 106 -17.81 16.10 -41.39
CA GLY A 106 -17.98 17.43 -41.94
C GLY A 106 -17.80 18.41 -40.76
N SER A 107 -17.19 19.56 -40.99
CA SER A 107 -16.84 20.60 -40.01
C SER A 107 -18.02 21.13 -39.16
N SER A 108 -17.78 21.54 -37.91
CA SER A 108 -17.98 22.95 -37.48
C SER A 108 -17.54 23.20 -36.04
N SER A 109 -16.93 24.37 -35.87
CA SER A 109 -16.50 25.04 -34.66
C SER A 109 -17.65 25.85 -34.03
N GLY A 110 -17.80 25.80 -32.70
CA GLY A 110 -18.56 26.74 -31.88
C GLY A 110 -18.24 26.49 -30.41
N GLY A 111 -18.19 27.44 -29.48
CA GLY A 111 -18.33 28.90 -29.41
C GLY A 111 -17.65 29.32 -28.09
N THR A 112 -17.79 30.49 -27.46
CA THR A 112 -18.46 31.76 -27.72
C THR A 112 -17.79 32.73 -26.72
N THR A 113 -17.31 33.88 -27.18
CA THR A 113 -16.77 34.96 -26.33
C THR A 113 -17.90 35.84 -25.80
N GLY A 114 -17.94 36.05 -24.48
CA GLY A 114 -18.86 36.96 -23.80
C GLY A 114 -18.48 38.43 -23.99
N GLY A 115 -19.49 39.27 -24.24
CA GLY A 115 -19.34 40.71 -24.43
C GLY A 115 -19.65 41.54 -23.19
N THR A 116 -19.31 42.83 -23.25
CA THR A 116 -20.08 43.93 -22.64
C THR A 116 -19.63 45.26 -23.23
N THR A 117 -20.47 45.86 -24.07
CA THR A 117 -20.39 47.23 -24.56
C THR A 117 -21.54 48.02 -23.93
N GLY A 118 -21.22 49.06 -23.16
CA GLY A 118 -22.18 50.05 -22.67
C GLY A 118 -22.01 51.36 -23.44
N GLY A 119 -23.06 51.80 -24.12
CA GLY A 119 -23.12 53.09 -24.80
C GLY A 119 -23.72 54.18 -23.92
N THR A 120 -23.47 55.44 -24.28
CA THR A 120 -24.39 56.56 -23.96
C THR A 120 -24.18 57.68 -24.96
N SER A 121 -25.26 58.09 -25.61
CA SER A 121 -25.37 59.24 -26.51
C SER A 121 -26.64 60.03 -26.10
N GLY A 122 -26.55 61.37 -26.08
CA GLY A 122 -27.73 62.25 -25.99
C GLY A 122 -27.49 63.71 -25.55
N GLY A 123 -27.85 64.66 -26.44
CA GLY A 123 -28.27 66.05 -26.16
C GLY A 123 -27.18 67.14 -26.16
N THR A 124 -27.34 68.39 -26.65
CA THR A 124 -28.49 69.17 -27.18
C THR A 124 -27.96 70.44 -27.89
N THR A 125 -28.73 70.97 -28.84
CA THR A 125 -28.51 72.16 -29.68
C THR A 125 -28.64 73.52 -28.96
N GLY A 126 -27.85 74.52 -29.40
CA GLY A 126 -28.03 75.98 -29.19
C GLY A 126 -26.72 76.72 -29.54
N GLY A 127 -26.63 77.61 -30.53
CA GLY A 127 -27.12 79.00 -30.49
C GLY A 127 -25.95 79.95 -30.85
N THR A 128 -26.22 80.89 -31.74
CA THR A 128 -25.36 81.85 -32.47
C THR A 128 -24.43 82.74 -31.61
N THR A 129 -23.23 83.10 -32.10
CA THR A 129 -22.72 84.49 -32.33
C THR A 129 -21.20 84.58 -32.56
N THR A 130 -20.85 85.57 -33.37
CA THR A 130 -19.55 86.09 -33.82
C THR A 130 -18.56 86.44 -32.69
N GLY A 131 -17.25 86.20 -32.90
CA GLY A 131 -16.19 86.86 -32.13
C GLY A 131 -14.82 86.22 -32.31
N GLY A 132 -13.87 86.95 -32.92
CA GLY A 132 -12.47 86.56 -33.00
C GLY A 132 -11.78 86.62 -31.63
N GLY A 133 -10.82 85.73 -31.41
CA GLY A 133 -10.00 85.71 -30.19
C GLY A 133 -9.05 84.53 -30.18
N SER A 134 -7.75 84.81 -30.30
CA SER A 134 -6.62 83.87 -30.24
C SER A 134 -6.69 82.93 -29.04
N THR A 135 -6.40 81.64 -29.23
CA THR A 135 -6.31 80.64 -28.13
C THR A 135 -5.35 79.49 -28.52
N PRO A 136 -4.81 78.72 -27.54
CA PRO A 136 -3.38 78.68 -27.25
C PRO A 136 -2.69 77.38 -27.71
N LYS A 137 -1.35 77.41 -27.68
CA LYS A 137 -0.45 76.28 -27.96
C LYS A 137 -0.91 74.98 -27.24
N PRO A 138 -0.97 73.83 -27.92
CA PRO A 138 -1.36 72.57 -27.28
C PRO A 138 -0.36 72.20 -26.17
N THR A 139 -0.89 71.92 -24.99
CA THR A 139 -0.13 71.36 -23.85
C THR A 139 0.12 69.88 -24.12
N PRO A 140 1.35 69.35 -23.96
CA PRO A 140 1.63 67.94 -24.17
C PRO A 140 0.87 67.09 -23.14
N THR A 141 0.19 66.05 -23.64
CA THR A 141 -0.46 65.01 -22.82
C THR A 141 0.59 64.36 -21.90
N PRO A 142 0.32 64.21 -20.59
CA PRO A 142 1.21 63.48 -19.71
C PRO A 142 1.33 62.03 -20.19
N THR A 143 2.54 61.60 -20.52
CA THR A 143 2.85 60.18 -20.71
C THR A 143 2.58 59.46 -19.40
N THR A 144 1.55 58.61 -19.37
CA THR A 144 1.31 57.70 -18.25
C THR A 144 2.51 56.77 -18.12
N ALA A 145 3.17 56.80 -16.95
CA ALA A 145 4.25 55.88 -16.64
C ALA A 145 3.77 54.43 -16.82
N PRO A 146 4.59 53.53 -17.38
CA PRO A 146 4.21 52.14 -17.54
C PRO A 146 3.88 51.55 -16.16
N THR A 147 2.68 50.99 -16.03
CA THR A 147 2.25 50.28 -14.84
C THR A 147 3.26 49.17 -14.54
N PRO A 148 3.82 49.09 -13.32
CA PRO A 148 4.70 47.98 -12.95
C PRO A 148 3.97 46.66 -13.22
N SER A 149 4.52 45.86 -14.12
CA SER A 149 4.02 44.53 -14.38
C SER A 149 4.22 43.67 -13.14
N THR A 150 3.13 43.16 -12.57
CA THR A 150 3.19 42.17 -11.50
C THR A 150 4.01 40.98 -12.01
N PRO A 151 5.06 40.54 -11.27
CA PRO A 151 5.82 39.36 -11.65
C PRO A 151 4.88 38.17 -11.84
N PRO A 152 5.11 37.32 -12.85
CA PRO A 152 4.32 36.11 -13.00
C PRO A 152 4.42 35.27 -11.71
N PRO A 153 3.32 34.60 -11.30
CA PRO A 153 3.34 33.75 -10.12
C PRO A 153 4.41 32.66 -10.31
N PRO A 154 5.07 32.22 -9.22
CA PRO A 154 6.04 31.14 -9.30
C PRO A 154 5.37 29.87 -9.87
N PRO A 155 6.13 29.05 -10.61
CA PRO A 155 5.60 27.80 -11.13
C PRO A 155 5.11 26.92 -9.99
N ALA A 156 3.99 26.23 -10.22
CA ALA A 156 3.46 25.27 -9.26
C ALA A 156 4.51 24.15 -9.01
N PRO A 157 4.65 23.67 -7.77
CA PRO A 157 5.55 22.56 -7.47
C PRO A 157 5.15 21.32 -8.28
N VAL A 158 6.12 20.73 -8.97
CA VAL A 158 5.90 19.57 -9.83
C VAL A 158 6.08 18.30 -9.00
N CYS A 159 5.10 17.41 -9.04
CA CYS A 159 5.17 16.12 -8.35
C CYS A 159 6.23 15.22 -9.01
N PRO A 160 6.87 14.31 -8.26
CA PRO A 160 7.85 13.39 -8.82
C PRO A 160 7.28 12.57 -9.98
N ALA A 161 8.10 12.26 -10.98
CA ALA A 161 7.70 11.37 -12.05
C ALA A 161 7.60 9.92 -11.57
N ALA A 162 6.74 9.13 -12.24
CA ALA A 162 6.70 7.69 -12.06
C ALA A 162 8.06 7.06 -12.41
N ILE A 163 8.47 6.07 -11.63
CA ILE A 163 9.67 5.27 -11.88
C ILE A 163 9.28 3.85 -12.28
N GLY A 164 10.09 3.20 -13.10
CA GLY A 164 9.98 1.79 -13.44
C GLY A 164 10.99 0.93 -12.69
N GLY A 165 10.74 -0.37 -12.62
CA GLY A 165 11.68 -1.34 -12.05
C GLY A 165 11.02 -2.64 -11.62
N SER A 166 11.86 -3.53 -11.07
CA SER A 166 11.44 -4.82 -10.52
C SER A 166 12.01 -5.00 -9.12
N THR A 167 11.26 -5.71 -8.28
CA THR A 167 11.75 -6.15 -6.97
C THR A 167 12.68 -7.36 -7.12
N ALA A 168 13.41 -7.71 -6.05
CA ALA A 168 14.30 -8.89 -6.03
C ALA A 168 13.53 -10.24 -6.02
N GLY A 169 12.20 -10.21 -5.99
CA GLY A 169 11.34 -11.39 -5.84
C GLY A 169 11.18 -11.84 -4.39
N ALA A 170 10.30 -12.81 -4.20
CA ALA A 170 10.00 -13.44 -2.91
C ALA A 170 10.09 -14.97 -3.05
N PRO A 171 10.46 -15.67 -1.98
CA PRO A 171 10.79 -17.10 -2.05
C PRO A 171 9.57 -18.01 -2.23
N SER A 172 8.33 -17.50 -2.10
CA SER A 172 7.10 -18.32 -2.16
C SER A 172 7.17 -19.51 -1.19
N ARG A 173 7.59 -19.24 0.06
CA ARG A 173 7.69 -20.26 1.11
C ARG A 173 6.31 -20.85 1.40
N THR A 174 6.29 -22.07 1.91
CA THR A 174 5.10 -22.68 2.52
C THR A 174 5.41 -22.96 3.98
N SER A 175 4.48 -22.61 4.86
CA SER A 175 4.58 -22.90 6.29
C SER A 175 4.44 -24.41 6.58
N PRO A 176 4.83 -24.88 7.79
CA PRO A 176 4.68 -26.28 8.18
C PRO A 176 3.26 -26.83 8.06
N LEU A 177 2.22 -26.00 8.26
CA LEU A 177 0.81 -26.42 8.14
C LEU A 177 0.21 -26.15 6.75
N GLY A 178 1.03 -25.77 5.76
CA GLY A 178 0.59 -25.67 4.36
C GLY A 178 0.09 -24.29 3.93
N VAL A 179 0.12 -23.27 4.80
CA VAL A 179 -0.18 -21.88 4.42
C VAL A 179 0.86 -21.38 3.42
N ALA A 180 0.42 -20.85 2.28
CA ALA A 180 1.31 -20.34 1.24
C ALA A 180 1.78 -18.92 1.59
N GLY A 181 3.06 -18.63 1.34
CA GLY A 181 3.71 -17.36 1.63
C GLY A 181 3.74 -16.40 0.46
N THR A 182 4.60 -15.39 0.59
CA THR A 182 4.70 -14.25 -0.31
C THR A 182 5.22 -14.69 -1.66
N THR A 183 4.46 -14.44 -2.72
CA THR A 183 4.92 -14.69 -4.09
C THR A 183 5.65 -13.47 -4.65
N SER A 184 6.47 -13.69 -5.67
CA SER A 184 7.08 -12.57 -6.41
C SER A 184 6.03 -11.68 -7.10
N GLY A 185 4.86 -12.24 -7.45
CA GLY A 185 3.73 -11.47 -7.98
C GLY A 185 3.11 -10.54 -6.95
N ASP A 186 2.95 -10.99 -5.71
CA ASP A 186 2.46 -10.16 -4.60
C ASP A 186 3.41 -8.99 -4.36
N LEU A 187 4.70 -9.27 -4.23
CA LEU A 187 5.71 -8.24 -3.96
C LEU A 187 5.82 -7.23 -5.10
N GLN A 188 5.80 -7.68 -6.35
CA GLN A 188 5.87 -6.80 -7.51
C GLN A 188 4.62 -5.93 -7.66
N SER A 189 3.42 -6.51 -7.49
CA SER A 189 2.16 -5.76 -7.56
C SER A 189 2.04 -4.73 -6.43
N PHE A 190 2.46 -5.10 -5.21
CA PHE A 190 2.59 -4.16 -4.09
C PHE A 190 3.53 -3.00 -4.44
N ALA A 191 4.74 -3.29 -4.93
CA ALA A 191 5.74 -2.27 -5.24
C ALA A 191 5.27 -1.27 -6.31
N GLN A 192 4.59 -1.75 -7.34
CA GLN A 192 4.01 -0.93 -8.40
C GLN A 192 2.94 0.01 -7.85
N THR A 193 1.95 -0.53 -7.13
CA THR A 193 0.85 0.27 -6.59
C THR A 193 1.32 1.22 -5.50
N PHE A 194 2.21 0.79 -4.61
CA PHE A 194 2.79 1.63 -3.56
C PHE A 194 3.45 2.88 -4.15
N ASN A 195 4.32 2.70 -5.16
CA ASN A 195 4.99 3.84 -5.80
C ASN A 195 4.04 4.69 -6.65
N ALA A 196 3.05 4.09 -7.31
CA ALA A 196 2.02 4.83 -8.03
C ALA A 196 1.22 5.75 -7.08
N ILE A 197 0.82 5.24 -5.91
CA ILE A 197 0.16 6.03 -4.86
C ILE A 197 1.06 7.16 -4.38
N ARG A 198 2.35 6.89 -4.13
CA ARG A 198 3.30 7.93 -3.71
C ARG A 198 3.38 9.06 -4.73
N VAL A 199 3.58 8.72 -5.99
CA VAL A 199 3.68 9.68 -7.09
C VAL A 199 2.39 10.49 -7.26
N ALA A 200 1.23 9.83 -7.24
CA ALA A 200 -0.08 10.47 -7.34
C ALA A 200 -0.34 11.49 -6.21
N ASN A 201 0.34 11.32 -5.06
CA ASN A 201 0.24 12.19 -3.90
C ASN A 201 1.51 13.03 -3.69
N CYS A 202 2.32 13.21 -4.74
CA CYS A 202 3.50 14.06 -4.76
C CYS A 202 4.57 13.69 -3.72
N LEU A 203 4.61 12.42 -3.34
CA LEU A 203 5.64 11.83 -2.49
C LEU A 203 6.75 11.23 -3.36
N PRO A 204 8.05 11.39 -3.01
CA PRO A 204 9.14 10.75 -3.74
C PRO A 204 8.97 9.23 -3.76
N PRO A 205 9.02 8.55 -4.91
CA PRO A 205 8.90 7.09 -4.95
C PRO A 205 10.10 6.43 -4.28
N VAL A 206 9.92 5.19 -3.79
CA VAL A 206 11.01 4.37 -3.24
C VAL A 206 11.60 3.53 -4.39
N PRO A 207 12.93 3.46 -4.57
CA PRO A 207 13.52 2.59 -5.59
C PRO A 207 12.98 1.15 -5.50
N PHE A 208 12.65 0.53 -6.63
CA PHE A 208 12.09 -0.83 -6.64
C PHE A 208 12.98 -1.87 -5.95
N GLY A 209 14.31 -1.75 -6.06
CA GLY A 209 15.26 -2.61 -5.35
C GLY A 209 15.27 -2.44 -3.82
N ASN A 210 14.62 -1.39 -3.30
CA ASN A 210 14.43 -1.17 -1.88
C ASN A 210 13.04 -1.60 -1.37
N ILE A 211 12.16 -2.08 -2.25
CA ILE A 211 10.93 -2.75 -1.85
C ILE A 211 11.21 -4.25 -1.84
N ARG A 212 11.26 -4.84 -0.64
CA ARG A 212 11.86 -6.15 -0.41
C ARG A 212 10.94 -7.06 0.39
N TYR A 213 11.02 -8.35 0.09
CA TYR A 213 10.48 -9.40 0.94
C TYR A 213 11.13 -9.39 2.33
N ASP A 214 10.36 -9.70 3.39
CA ASP A 214 10.86 -9.84 4.75
C ASP A 214 10.38 -11.14 5.40
N SER A 215 11.32 -12.04 5.69
CA SER A 215 10.99 -13.34 6.29
C SER A 215 10.46 -13.23 7.71
N CYS A 216 10.90 -12.23 8.48
CA CYS A 216 10.49 -12.08 9.87
C CYS A 216 9.01 -11.68 9.97
N MET A 217 8.53 -10.77 9.12
CA MET A 217 7.11 -10.46 9.02
C MET A 217 6.31 -11.64 8.46
N GLU A 218 6.85 -12.38 7.48
CA GLU A 218 6.15 -13.57 6.97
C GLU A 218 5.97 -14.65 8.04
N ASP A 219 6.98 -14.87 8.90
CA ASP A 219 6.87 -15.81 10.01
C ASP A 219 5.76 -15.39 11.00
N ARG A 220 5.56 -14.08 11.20
CA ARG A 220 4.44 -13.55 12.00
C ARG A 220 3.09 -13.82 11.33
N LEU A 221 3.00 -13.65 10.02
CA LEU A 221 1.79 -13.90 9.25
C LEU A 221 1.42 -15.39 9.23
N PHE A 222 2.40 -16.27 9.05
CA PHE A 222 2.21 -17.72 9.19
C PHE A 222 1.73 -18.07 10.59
N TRP A 223 2.35 -17.52 11.64
CA TRP A 223 1.90 -17.76 13.01
C TRP A 223 0.43 -17.40 13.22
N MET A 224 -0.06 -16.31 12.63
CA MET A 224 -1.47 -15.91 12.69
C MET A 224 -2.37 -16.84 11.84
N ALA A 225 -1.91 -17.22 10.65
CA ALA A 225 -2.65 -18.08 9.73
C ALA A 225 -2.72 -19.55 10.17
N GLU A 226 -1.81 -19.96 11.05
CA GLU A 226 -1.73 -21.32 11.58
C GLU A 226 -2.49 -21.49 12.91
N ASP A 227 -3.22 -20.47 13.37
CA ASP A 227 -4.10 -20.58 14.55
C ASP A 227 -5.21 -21.60 14.29
N PRO A 228 -5.42 -22.60 15.15
CA PRO A 228 -6.42 -23.66 14.89
C PRO A 228 -7.88 -23.22 15.08
N SER A 229 -8.13 -21.96 15.44
CA SER A 229 -9.48 -21.42 15.55
C SER A 229 -10.15 -21.31 14.18
N GLU A 230 -11.44 -21.60 14.10
CA GLU A 230 -12.25 -21.31 12.91
C GLU A 230 -12.57 -19.81 12.77
N ASP A 231 -12.29 -19.00 13.79
CA ASP A 231 -12.38 -17.53 13.72
C ASP A 231 -11.06 -16.94 13.20
N PRO A 232 -11.04 -16.36 11.98
CA PRO A 232 -9.84 -15.73 11.40
C PRO A 232 -9.25 -14.61 12.26
N MET A 233 -10.05 -14.05 13.18
CA MET A 233 -9.67 -12.96 14.08
C MET A 233 -9.01 -13.43 15.36
N SER A 234 -9.04 -14.73 15.67
CA SER A 234 -8.60 -15.27 16.97
C SER A 234 -7.14 -14.94 17.29
N ALA A 235 -6.21 -15.13 16.35
CA ALA A 235 -4.81 -14.74 16.50
C ALA A 235 -4.47 -13.37 15.89
N TRP A 236 -5.43 -12.71 15.24
CA TRP A 236 -5.22 -11.49 14.48
C TRP A 236 -4.73 -10.34 15.38
N GLY A 237 -3.63 -9.71 15.00
CA GLY A 237 -3.17 -8.47 15.63
C GLY A 237 -1.67 -8.30 15.68
N HIS A 238 -1.27 -7.14 16.20
CA HIS A 238 0.11 -6.77 16.48
C HIS A 238 0.77 -7.69 17.52
N ILE A 239 2.09 -7.57 17.69
CA ILE A 239 2.82 -8.33 18.71
C ILE A 239 2.17 -8.10 20.08
N GLY A 240 1.79 -9.20 20.73
CA GLY A 240 1.01 -9.20 21.96
C GLY A 240 -0.34 -9.90 21.82
N SER A 241 -0.84 -10.10 20.59
CA SER A 241 -1.94 -11.05 20.37
C SER A 241 -1.50 -12.48 20.70
N VAL A 242 -2.48 -13.33 21.00
CA VAL A 242 -2.27 -14.71 21.46
C VAL A 242 -3.04 -15.65 20.54
N ARG A 243 -2.44 -16.79 20.19
CA ARG A 243 -3.16 -17.86 19.49
C ARG A 243 -4.08 -18.62 20.44
N SER A 244 -5.14 -19.18 19.89
CA SER A 244 -6.10 -20.01 20.61
C SER A 244 -5.47 -21.24 21.27
N ASP A 245 -4.39 -21.78 20.70
CA ASP A 245 -3.63 -22.92 21.21
C ASP A 245 -2.47 -22.55 22.15
N GLY A 246 -2.26 -21.25 22.42
CA GLY A 246 -1.22 -20.76 23.31
C GLY A 246 0.21 -20.82 22.75
N VAL A 247 0.39 -21.13 21.45
CA VAL A 247 1.71 -21.09 20.82
C VAL A 247 2.26 -19.66 20.87
N ALA A 248 3.49 -19.52 21.38
CA ALA A 248 4.12 -18.21 21.58
C ALA A 248 4.29 -17.43 20.27
N SER A 249 4.07 -16.11 20.32
CA SER A 249 4.25 -15.20 19.20
C SER A 249 5.67 -15.26 18.62
N VAL A 250 5.78 -15.36 17.28
CA VAL A 250 7.03 -15.28 16.53
C VAL A 250 6.99 -14.17 15.48
N GLY A 251 8.15 -13.85 14.90
CA GLY A 251 8.29 -12.93 13.77
C GLY A 251 8.34 -11.45 14.15
N CYS A 252 8.12 -10.59 13.15
CA CYS A 252 8.22 -9.14 13.24
C CYS A 252 6.87 -8.48 12.98
N ASP A 253 6.66 -7.32 13.62
CA ASP A 253 5.47 -6.50 13.43
C ASP A 253 5.56 -5.58 12.20
N GLY A 254 4.40 -5.10 11.76
CA GLY A 254 4.24 -4.15 10.67
C GLY A 254 2.80 -3.63 10.59
N ASN A 255 2.51 -2.82 9.58
CA ASN A 255 1.13 -2.50 9.24
C ASN A 255 0.44 -3.76 8.73
N LEU A 256 -0.66 -4.16 9.37
CA LEU A 256 -1.37 -5.39 9.01
C LEU A 256 -2.56 -5.08 8.10
N ALA A 257 -2.86 -5.99 7.17
CA ALA A 257 -4.08 -6.00 6.37
C ALA A 257 -4.51 -7.45 6.13
N GLY A 258 -5.80 -7.73 6.25
CA GLY A 258 -6.35 -9.08 6.15
C GLY A 258 -7.63 -9.11 5.32
N GLY A 259 -8.07 -10.31 4.96
CA GLY A 259 -9.35 -10.56 4.31
C GLY A 259 -9.25 -11.18 2.91
N SER A 260 -10.41 -11.48 2.35
CA SER A 260 -10.58 -12.13 1.06
C SER A 260 -10.35 -11.19 -0.14
N GLY A 261 -9.89 -11.75 -1.26
CA GLY A 261 -9.74 -11.05 -2.54
C GLY A 261 -8.58 -10.05 -2.57
N ASN A 262 -7.73 -10.07 -1.54
CA ASN A 262 -6.59 -9.18 -1.43
C ASN A 262 -5.43 -9.69 -2.31
N THR A 263 -4.79 -8.75 -3.01
CA THR A 263 -3.48 -8.87 -3.67
C THR A 263 -2.52 -7.83 -3.09
N GLY A 264 -1.23 -7.93 -3.43
CA GLY A 264 -0.23 -6.90 -3.08
C GLY A 264 -0.66 -5.48 -3.45
N ALA A 265 -1.29 -5.30 -4.61
CA ALA A 265 -1.84 -4.02 -5.04
C ALA A 265 -2.99 -3.53 -4.13
N THR A 266 -3.95 -4.40 -3.80
CA THR A 266 -5.11 -4.00 -2.99
C THR A 266 -4.71 -3.63 -1.56
N VAL A 267 -3.76 -4.34 -0.94
CA VAL A 267 -3.32 -4.01 0.42
C VAL A 267 -2.51 -2.72 0.48
N ALA A 268 -1.75 -2.40 -0.59
CA ALA A 268 -1.11 -1.10 -0.73
C ALA A 268 -2.14 0.04 -0.71
N GLN A 269 -3.26 -0.13 -1.42
CA GLN A 269 -4.36 0.84 -1.45
C GLN A 269 -5.07 0.93 -0.09
N LYS A 270 -5.42 -0.20 0.54
CA LYS A 270 -6.04 -0.24 1.87
C LYS A 270 -5.22 0.53 2.92
N TRP A 271 -3.90 0.36 2.93
CA TRP A 271 -3.04 1.10 3.85
C TRP A 271 -2.95 2.59 3.54
N TRP A 272 -3.12 3.00 2.28
CA TRP A 272 -3.20 4.42 1.93
C TRP A 272 -4.51 5.06 2.40
N ASP A 273 -5.62 4.33 2.28
CA ASP A 273 -6.95 4.83 2.64
C ASP A 273 -7.14 4.91 4.16
N SER A 274 -6.40 4.11 4.93
CA SER A 274 -6.40 4.17 6.39
C SER A 274 -5.38 5.18 6.94
N ALA A 275 -5.86 6.17 7.71
CA ALA A 275 -5.01 7.29 8.16
C ALA A 275 -3.80 6.87 9.02
N SER A 276 -3.96 5.93 9.96
CA SER A 276 -2.86 5.45 10.81
C SER A 276 -1.83 4.68 9.99
N HIS A 277 -2.28 3.75 9.15
CA HIS A 277 -1.42 2.98 8.26
C HIS A 277 -0.68 3.85 7.24
N ARG A 278 -1.37 4.82 6.63
CA ARG A 278 -0.76 5.78 5.72
C ARG A 278 0.34 6.57 6.42
N THR A 279 0.09 7.04 7.64
CA THR A 279 1.06 7.81 8.41
C THR A 279 2.29 6.97 8.75
N SER A 280 2.12 5.71 9.14
CA SER A 280 3.24 4.84 9.52
C SER A 280 4.04 4.31 8.33
N LEU A 281 3.38 3.97 7.21
CA LEU A 281 4.02 3.30 6.07
C LEU A 281 4.33 4.23 4.90
N TYR A 282 3.43 5.14 4.54
CA TYR A 282 3.69 6.06 3.42
C TYR A 282 4.42 7.32 3.86
N LYS A 283 4.42 7.64 5.16
CA LYS A 283 5.15 8.77 5.74
C LYS A 283 4.95 10.06 4.90
N PRO A 284 3.71 10.55 4.72
CA PRO A 284 3.44 11.68 3.81
C PRO A 284 4.16 12.98 4.19
N THR A 285 4.62 13.10 5.44
CA THR A 285 5.40 14.24 5.94
C THR A 285 6.92 14.02 5.83
N TYR A 286 7.39 12.90 5.28
CA TYR A 286 8.82 12.63 5.09
C TYR A 286 9.34 13.37 3.86
N THR A 287 10.23 14.33 4.09
CA THR A 287 10.76 15.23 3.06
C THR A 287 12.19 14.91 2.64
N SER A 288 12.83 13.93 3.26
CA SER A 288 14.20 13.51 2.93
C SER A 288 14.23 12.55 1.73
N SER A 289 15.42 12.21 1.26
CA SER A 289 15.59 11.22 0.18
C SER A 289 15.03 9.84 0.57
N THR A 290 14.41 9.16 -0.38
CA THR A 290 13.97 7.77 -0.28
C THR A 290 15.04 6.76 -0.74
N SER A 291 16.23 7.22 -1.12
CA SER A 291 17.31 6.34 -1.58
C SER A 291 17.81 5.35 -0.53
N SER A 292 17.74 5.72 0.76
CA SER A 292 18.10 4.91 1.93
C SER A 292 16.87 4.40 2.69
N VAL A 293 15.70 4.41 2.04
CA VAL A 293 14.46 3.89 2.60
C VAL A 293 14.22 2.52 1.98
N CYS A 294 13.90 1.55 2.83
CA CYS A 294 13.37 0.26 2.42
C CYS A 294 11.92 0.11 2.86
N ILE A 295 11.12 -0.46 1.97
CA ILE A 295 9.77 -0.94 2.29
C ILE A 295 9.85 -2.45 2.34
N LEU A 296 9.60 -2.98 3.51
CA LEU A 296 9.56 -4.42 3.72
C LEU A 296 8.12 -4.86 3.57
N PHE A 297 7.89 -5.98 2.90
CA PHE A 297 6.55 -6.51 2.60
C PHE A 297 6.52 -8.03 2.68
N SER A 298 5.45 -8.56 3.25
CA SER A 298 5.16 -9.99 3.29
C SER A 298 3.66 -10.23 3.19
N MET A 299 3.29 -11.39 2.67
CA MET A 299 1.91 -11.80 2.47
C MET A 299 1.79 -13.32 2.63
N THR A 300 0.65 -13.77 3.13
CA THR A 300 0.30 -15.19 3.23
C THR A 300 -1.09 -15.41 2.66
N HIS A 301 -1.34 -16.60 2.12
CA HIS A 301 -2.56 -17.00 1.43
C HIS A 301 -3.12 -18.26 2.07
N GLY A 302 -4.41 -18.21 2.41
CA GLY A 302 -5.10 -19.21 3.22
C GLY A 302 -4.73 -19.16 4.70
N GLY A 303 -5.11 -20.24 5.37
CA GLY A 303 -4.95 -20.44 6.80
C GLY A 303 -5.66 -21.72 7.24
N VAL A 304 -5.27 -22.22 8.39
CA VAL A 304 -5.91 -23.37 9.02
C VAL A 304 -7.03 -22.88 9.95
N PRO A 305 -8.07 -23.71 10.20
CA PRO A 305 -8.31 -25.01 9.59
C PRO A 305 -8.93 -24.95 8.18
N ASN A 306 -9.55 -23.84 7.77
CA ASN A 306 -10.48 -23.81 6.64
C ASN A 306 -10.49 -22.51 5.83
N GLU A 307 -9.45 -21.69 5.91
CA GLU A 307 -9.41 -20.44 5.15
C GLU A 307 -8.93 -20.68 3.70
N PRO A 308 -9.68 -20.20 2.70
CA PRO A 308 -9.33 -20.41 1.30
C PRO A 308 -8.08 -19.60 0.91
N TYR A 309 -7.40 -20.01 -0.17
CA TYR A 309 -6.26 -19.26 -0.72
C TYR A 309 -6.56 -17.78 -0.98
N SER A 310 -7.81 -17.44 -1.32
CA SER A 310 -8.24 -16.07 -1.55
C SER A 310 -8.27 -15.20 -0.28
N PHE A 311 -8.29 -15.80 0.91
CA PHE A 311 -8.11 -15.11 2.18
C PHE A 311 -6.62 -14.89 2.42
N THR A 312 -6.23 -13.66 2.71
CA THR A 312 -4.82 -13.33 2.83
C THR A 312 -4.55 -12.50 4.07
N ARG A 313 -3.32 -12.56 4.54
CA ARG A 313 -2.77 -11.65 5.56
C ARG A 313 -1.52 -11.02 5.00
N ALA A 314 -1.40 -9.72 5.10
CA ALA A 314 -0.25 -8.96 4.62
C ALA A 314 0.31 -8.05 5.70
N ALA A 315 1.61 -7.82 5.65
CA ALA A 315 2.34 -6.93 6.53
C ALA A 315 3.31 -6.07 5.74
N ALA A 316 3.43 -4.79 6.10
CA ALA A 316 4.45 -3.91 5.54
C ALA A 316 5.04 -2.94 6.57
N ARG A 317 6.30 -2.55 6.39
CA ARG A 317 6.95 -1.55 7.24
C ARG A 317 7.95 -0.68 6.49
N TRP A 318 8.02 0.58 6.91
CA TRP A 318 9.03 1.54 6.48
C TRP A 318 10.27 1.45 7.38
N VAL A 319 11.43 1.18 6.79
CA VAL A 319 12.71 1.11 7.51
C VAL A 319 13.82 1.84 6.75
N SER A 320 14.96 1.99 7.40
CA SER A 320 16.19 2.42 6.74
C SER A 320 16.94 1.21 6.16
N CYS A 321 17.53 1.42 4.98
CA CYS A 321 18.60 0.61 4.43
C CYS A 321 19.75 1.54 3.99
#